data_AF-A0A1Q9N2W2-F1
#
_entry.id   AF-A0A1Q9N2W2-F1
#
_cell.length_a   1.000
_cell.length_b   1.000
_cell.length_c   1.000
_cell.angle_alpha   90.00
_cell.angle_beta   90.00
_cell.angle_gamma   90.00
#
_symmetry.space_group_name_H-M   'P 1'
#
loop_
_entity.id
_entity.type
_entity.pdbx_description
1 polymer ?
#
loop_
_entity_poly.entity_id
_entity_poly.type
_entity_poly.pdbx_seq_one_letter_code
_entity_poly.pdbx_strand_id
1 'polypeptide(L)'
;MKVLNLSNNKLKSIPKSFEHLQSLEIIDISKNHLIFFPKSLENLQNLQIIDLSRNLINNANEKIREIIFKRMESSSKNLSLSIIIYP
;
A
#
# COMPACT_ATOMS: atom_id res chain seq x y z
N MET A 1 4.05 10.32 12.88
CA MET A 1 3.17 9.13 13.04
C MET A 1 3.79 7.97 12.27
N LYS A 2 3.98 6.81 12.92
CA LYS A 2 4.64 5.64 12.30
C LYS A 2 3.65 4.65 11.69
N VAL A 3 2.45 4.52 12.26
CA VAL A 3 1.44 3.55 11.84
C VAL A 3 0.12 4.26 11.55
N LEU A 4 -0.53 3.92 10.44
CA LEU A 4 -1.84 4.46 10.04
C LEU A 4 -2.78 3.32 9.65
N ASN A 5 -3.90 3.19 10.35
CA ASN A 5 -4.95 2.23 10.00
C ASN A 5 -6.15 2.95 9.39
N LEU A 6 -6.45 2.63 8.14
CA LEU A 6 -7.58 3.08 7.33
C LEU A 6 -8.36 1.89 6.76
N SER A 7 -8.19 0.71 7.35
CA SER A 7 -8.86 -0.50 6.92
C SER A 7 -10.38 -0.38 7.05
N ASN A 8 -11.11 -1.16 6.24
CA ASN A 8 -12.56 -1.29 6.31
C ASN A 8 -13.31 0.04 6.12
N ASN A 9 -12.87 0.80 5.13
CA ASN A 9 -13.51 2.03 4.70
C ASN A 9 -14.04 1.89 3.26
N LYS A 10 -14.47 3.00 2.68
CA LYS A 10 -14.96 3.05 1.30
C LYS A 10 -14.01 3.84 0.39
N LEU A 11 -12.71 3.87 0.71
CA LEU A 11 -11.71 4.66 0.01
C LEU A 11 -11.59 4.17 -1.43
N LYS A 12 -11.77 5.09 -2.38
CA LYS A 12 -11.53 4.85 -3.82
C LYS A 12 -10.17 5.37 -4.27
N SER A 13 -9.57 6.27 -3.49
CA SER A 13 -8.25 6.85 -3.70
C SER A 13 -7.65 7.29 -2.37
N ILE A 14 -6.35 7.55 -2.38
CA ILE A 14 -5.61 8.20 -1.29
C ILE A 14 -5.25 9.61 -1.75
N PRO A 15 -5.47 10.66 -0.94
CA PRO A 15 -5.20 12.03 -1.35
C PRO A 15 -3.69 12.30 -1.46
N LYS A 16 -3.34 13.28 -2.30
CA LYS A 16 -1.94 13.67 -2.55
C LYS A 16 -1.21 14.12 -1.27
N SER A 17 -1.93 14.65 -0.28
CA SER A 17 -1.37 15.07 1.01
C SER A 17 -0.65 13.95 1.76
N PHE A 18 -0.90 12.68 1.44
CA PHE A 18 -0.17 11.56 2.04
C PHE A 18 1.30 11.56 1.68
N GLU A 19 1.72 12.21 0.58
CA GLU A 19 3.13 12.39 0.23
C GLU A 19 3.92 13.14 1.31
N HIS A 20 3.26 13.90 2.19
CA HIS A 20 3.91 14.61 3.29
C HIS A 20 4.07 13.77 4.57
N LEU A 21 3.51 12.56 4.62
CA LEU A 21 3.62 11.66 5.78
C LEU A 21 4.97 10.92 5.79
N GLN A 22 6.07 11.66 5.67
CA GLN A 22 7.42 11.11 5.53
C GLN A 22 7.86 10.26 6.72
N SER A 23 7.24 10.41 7.89
CA SER A 23 7.51 9.55 9.05
C SER A 23 6.74 8.23 9.06
N LEU A 24 5.87 7.99 8.08
CA LEU A 24 4.97 6.82 8.06
C LEU A 24 5.77 5.56 7.71
N GLU A 25 5.65 4.54 8.55
CA GLU A 25 6.34 3.25 8.43
C GLU A 25 5.36 2.12 8.06
N ILE A 26 4.11 2.19 8.53
CA ILE A 26 3.09 1.16 8.29
C ILE A 26 1.78 1.83 7.92
N ILE A 27 1.14 1.35 6.85
CA ILE A 27 -0.22 1.72 6.49
C ILE A 27 -1.08 0.49 6.21
N ASP A 28 -2.24 0.42 6.86
CA ASP A 28 -3.27 -0.56 6.56
C ASP A 28 -4.42 0.15 5.83
N ILE A 29 -4.59 -0.16 4.54
CA ILE A 29 -5.68 0.32 3.67
C ILE A 29 -6.47 -0.86 3.11
N SER A 30 -6.44 -2.00 3.81
CA SER A 30 -7.19 -3.19 3.44
C SER A 30 -8.70 -2.97 3.49
N LYS A 31 -9.48 -3.80 2.80
CA LYS A 31 -10.96 -3.73 2.80
C LYS A 31 -11.47 -2.35 2.39
N ASN A 32 -10.99 -1.87 1.24
CA ASN A 32 -11.40 -0.60 0.63
C ASN A 32 -11.79 -0.83 -0.85
N HIS A 33 -12.00 0.24 -1.62
CA HIS A 33 -12.40 0.18 -3.03
C HIS A 33 -11.34 0.79 -3.96
N LEU A 34 -10.06 0.66 -3.60
CA LEU A 34 -8.96 1.15 -4.43
C LEU A 34 -8.89 0.32 -5.72
N ILE A 35 -8.84 0.98 -6.86
CA ILE A 35 -8.75 0.33 -8.20
C ILE A 35 -7.31 0.35 -8.71
N PHE A 36 -6.49 1.27 -8.21
CA PHE A 36 -5.09 1.47 -8.59
C PHE A 36 -4.23 1.58 -7.34
N PHE A 37 -2.94 1.29 -7.50
CA PHE A 37 -1.96 1.62 -6.46
C PHE A 37 -1.91 3.15 -6.28
N PRO A 38 -2.03 3.65 -5.03
CA PRO A 38 -1.99 5.08 -4.77
C PRO A 38 -0.56 5.64 -4.92
N LYS A 39 -0.32 6.41 -5.99
CA LYS A 39 0.97 7.06 -6.27
C LYS A 39 1.50 7.91 -5.11
N SER A 40 0.61 8.47 -4.29
CA SER A 40 1.00 9.24 -3.11
C SER A 40 1.81 8.43 -2.08
N LEU A 41 1.70 7.10 -2.11
CA LEU A 41 2.50 6.21 -1.25
C LEU A 41 3.87 5.86 -1.86
N GLU A 42 4.09 6.10 -3.16
CA GLU A 42 5.39 5.84 -3.82
C GLU A 42 6.49 6.74 -3.25
N ASN A 43 6.15 7.97 -2.89
CA ASN A 43 7.10 8.98 -2.39
C ASN A 43 7.38 8.90 -0.88
N LEU A 44 6.78 7.94 -0.18
CA LEU A 44 6.97 7.78 1.27
C LEU A 44 8.21 6.95 1.53
N GLN A 45 9.34 7.59 1.83
CA GLN A 45 10.64 6.91 1.94
C GLN A 45 10.72 5.93 3.11
N ASN A 46 10.13 6.28 4.25
CA ASN A 46 10.17 5.45 5.47
C ASN A 46 9.10 4.36 5.53
N LEU A 47 8.20 4.27 4.54
CA LEU A 47 7.15 3.26 4.52
C LEU A 47 7.79 1.86 4.38
N GLN A 48 7.29 0.89 5.13
CA GLN A 48 7.84 -0.47 5.19
C GLN A 48 6.75 -1.48 4.91
N ILE A 49 5.55 -1.25 5.45
CA ILE A 49 4.43 -2.17 5.36
C ILE A 49 3.21 -1.45 4.78
N ILE A 50 2.62 -2.06 3.76
CA ILE A 50 1.37 -1.61 3.13
C ILE A 50 0.45 -2.83 3.04
N ASP A 51 -0.70 -2.80 3.72
CA ASP A 51 -1.75 -3.80 3.49
C ASP A 51 -2.79 -3.23 2.51
N LEU A 52 -2.85 -3.83 1.31
CA LEU A 52 -3.79 -3.52 0.24
C LEU A 52 -4.84 -4.61 0.04
N SER A 53 -4.89 -5.62 0.89
CA SER A 53 -5.78 -6.77 0.74
C SER A 53 -7.24 -6.36 0.66
N ARG A 54 -8.07 -7.14 -0.04
CA ARG A 54 -9.51 -6.88 -0.19
C ARG A 54 -9.81 -5.47 -0.74
N ASN A 55 -9.05 -5.05 -1.76
CA ASN A 55 -9.35 -3.91 -2.62
C ASN A 55 -9.70 -4.39 -4.04
N LEU A 56 -9.99 -3.46 -4.95
CA LEU A 56 -10.30 -3.72 -6.35
C LEU A 56 -9.08 -3.49 -7.27
N ILE A 57 -7.87 -3.54 -6.71
CA ILE A 57 -6.65 -3.23 -7.47
C ILE A 57 -6.44 -4.32 -8.52
N ASN A 58 -6.47 -3.93 -9.78
CA ASN A 58 -6.22 -4.86 -10.87
C ASN A 58 -4.72 -5.17 -10.96
N ASN A 59 -4.35 -6.28 -10.34
CA ASN A 59 -2.97 -6.75 -10.28
C ASN A 59 -2.48 -7.36 -11.61
N ALA A 60 -3.29 -7.37 -12.68
CA ALA A 60 -2.86 -7.78 -14.01
C ALA A 60 -2.00 -6.71 -14.71
N ASN A 61 -1.94 -5.48 -14.18
CA ASN A 61 -1.06 -4.43 -14.72
C ASN A 61 0.38 -4.65 -14.24
N GLU A 62 1.28 -5.01 -15.18
CA GLU A 62 2.70 -5.28 -14.90
C GLU A 62 3.39 -4.13 -14.16
N LYS A 63 3.04 -2.88 -14.46
CA LYS A 63 3.60 -1.71 -13.78
C LYS A 63 3.19 -1.64 -12.31
N ILE A 64 1.96 -2.02 -11.99
CA ILE A 64 1.47 -2.09 -10.60
C ILE A 64 2.21 -3.20 -9.85
N ARG A 65 2.43 -4.35 -10.49
CA ARG A 65 3.25 -5.43 -9.93
C ARG A 65 4.65 -4.94 -9.62
N GLU A 66 5.31 -4.31 -10.59
CA GLU A 66 6.67 -3.79 -10.44
C GLU A 66 6.80 -2.81 -9.27
N ILE A 67 5.85 -1.89 -9.10
CA ILE A 67 5.84 -0.93 -7.98
C ILE A 67 5.70 -1.66 -6.63
N ILE A 68 4.77 -2.62 -6.55
CA ILE A 68 4.55 -3.41 -5.33
C ILE A 68 5.81 -4.26 -5.02
N PHE A 69 6.41 -4.92 -6.02
CA PHE A 69 7.64 -5.72 -5.87
C PHE A 69 8.84 -4.89 -5.45
N LYS A 70 9.11 -3.76 -6.11
CA LYS A 70 10.21 -2.84 -5.73
C LYS A 70 10.08 -2.37 -4.29
N ARG A 71 8.87 -2.11 -3.83
CA ARG A 71 8.64 -1.71 -2.43
C ARG A 71 8.93 -2.86 -1.46
N MET A 72 8.54 -4.08 -1.80
CA MET A 72 8.81 -5.28 -1.00
C MET A 72 10.32 -5.58 -0.87
N GLU A 73 11.10 -5.45 -1.95
CA GLU A 73 12.56 -5.71 -1.92
C GLU A 73 13.34 -4.67 -1.09
N SER A 74 12.90 -3.41 -1.08
CA SER A 74 13.57 -2.34 -0.31
C SER A 74 13.46 -2.49 1.22
N SER A 75 12.53 -3.33 1.71
CA SER A 75 12.27 -3.55 3.14
C SER A 75 12.87 -4.87 3.62
N SER A 76 14.19 -5.06 3.44
CA SER A 76 14.95 -6.28 3.81
C SER A 76 15.07 -6.52 5.33
N LYS A 77 13.94 -6.47 6.03
CA LYS A 77 13.70 -7.03 7.35
C LYS A 77 12.34 -7.74 7.28
N ASN A 78 12.40 -9.06 7.10
CA ASN A 78 11.36 -10.05 7.40
C ASN A 78 9.98 -9.47 7.77
N LEU A 79 9.00 -9.57 6.88
CA LEU A 79 7.61 -9.81 7.28
C LEU A 79 6.85 -10.56 6.17
N SER A 80 6.03 -11.48 6.65
CA SER A 80 5.38 -12.61 6.00
C SER A 80 4.70 -12.37 4.65
N LEU A 81 4.67 -13.45 3.87
CA LEU A 81 3.75 -13.81 2.78
C LEU A 81 2.26 -13.46 3.02
N SER A 82 1.91 -12.18 3.14
CA SER A 82 0.52 -11.76 3.26
C SER A 82 0.20 -10.60 2.32
N ILE A 83 0.68 -10.70 1.08
CA ILE A 83 -0.26 -10.47 -0.02
C ILE A 83 -1.20 -11.69 -0.04
N ILE A 84 -2.16 -11.72 0.88
CA ILE A 84 -3.35 -12.53 0.69
C ILE A 84 -4.22 -11.74 -0.30
N ILE A 85 -3.81 -11.70 -1.57
CA ILE A 85 -4.76 -11.53 -2.66
C ILE A 85 -5.38 -12.92 -2.83
N TYR A 86 -6.36 -13.26 -1.98
CA TYR A 86 -7.37 -14.22 -2.44
C TYR A 86 -8.32 -13.45 -3.37
N PRO A 87 -8.81 -14.11 -4.44
CA PRO A 87 -9.89 -13.56 -5.26
C PRO A 87 -11.12 -13.21 -4.41
#